data_AF-X1R028-F1
#
_entry.id   AF-X1R028-F1
#
_cell.length_a   1.000
_cell.length_b   1.000
_cell.length_c   1.000
_cell.angle_alpha   90.00
_cell.angle_beta   90.00
_cell.angle_gamma   90.00
#
_symmetry.space_group_name_H-M   'P 1'
#
loop_
_entity.id
_entity.type
_entity.pdbx_description
1 polymer ?
#
loop_
_entity_poly.entity_id
_entity_poly.type
_entity_poly.pdbx_seq_one_letter_code
_entity_poly.pdbx_strand_id
1 'polypeptide(L)'
;MDDPFDEAEVRTQTQRDKVATWIEKVVIPILSPTGTLIASGTRWHYADYWGNLMAKDIKKGGMYVVKIYRCFPDDKSALWPEMWPKHRLLERKAEIGSLKFNCLYMNDPTGLEGLIFKEKWLQYYDPNQLRFFSKMLVFQGVDPAISEDPGADYTAIVTLAYNYYRNCFNCW
;
A
#
# COMPACT_ATOMS: atom_id res chain seq x y z
N MET A 1 16.14 9.58 15.14
CA MET A 1 15.22 8.46 15.42
C MET A 1 15.15 7.61 14.17
N ASP A 2 15.28 6.30 14.30
CA ASP A 2 15.35 5.39 13.15
C ASP A 2 14.27 4.32 13.29
N ASP A 3 13.50 4.10 12.21
CA ASP A 3 12.40 3.14 12.08
C ASP A 3 11.61 2.89 13.39
N PRO A 4 10.88 3.91 13.91
CA PRO A 4 10.22 3.81 15.21
C PRO A 4 9.05 2.81 15.29
N PHE A 5 8.62 2.24 14.17
CA PHE A 5 7.51 1.28 14.12
C PHE A 5 7.60 0.39 12.88
N ASP A 6 6.98 -0.78 12.97
CA ASP A 6 6.99 -1.82 11.95
C ASP A 6 5.55 -2.18 11.48
N GLU A 7 5.46 -3.24 10.67
CA GLU A 7 4.19 -3.77 10.14
C GLU A 7 3.18 -4.11 11.25
N ALA A 8 3.65 -4.64 12.39
CA ALA A 8 2.78 -5.08 13.48
C ALA A 8 2.18 -3.88 14.20
N GLU A 9 2.97 -2.84 14.45
CA GLU A 9 2.58 -1.59 15.11
C GLU A 9 1.58 -0.75 14.29
N VAL A 10 1.52 -0.94 12.96
CA VAL A 10 0.58 -0.18 12.10
C VAL A 10 -0.68 -0.93 11.70
N ARG A 11 -0.82 -2.20 12.10
CA ARG A 11 -1.88 -3.10 11.61
C ARG A 11 -3.28 -2.67 12.04
N THR A 12 -3.44 -2.23 13.29
CA THR A 12 -4.73 -1.80 13.84
C THR A 12 -4.72 -0.33 14.22
N GLN A 13 -5.89 0.31 14.25
CA GLN A 13 -6.01 1.71 14.65
C GLN A 13 -5.45 1.93 16.06
N THR A 14 -5.78 1.04 17.00
CA THR A 14 -5.30 1.14 18.38
C THR A 14 -3.78 1.08 18.49
N GLN A 15 -3.09 0.26 17.69
CA GLN A 15 -1.63 0.22 17.68
C GLN A 15 -1.04 1.50 17.08
N ARG A 16 -1.61 1.99 15.97
CA ARG A 16 -1.22 3.28 15.38
C ARG A 16 -1.37 4.44 16.35
N ASP A 17 -2.46 4.45 17.14
CA ASP A 17 -2.71 5.48 18.15
C ASP A 17 -1.68 5.41 19.30
N LYS A 18 -1.23 4.21 19.67
CA LYS A 18 -0.16 4.03 20.68
C LYS A 18 1.16 4.61 20.19
N VAL A 19 1.56 4.33 18.96
CA VAL A 19 2.76 4.90 18.32
C VAL A 19 2.67 6.42 18.33
N ALA A 20 1.56 6.99 17.85
CA ALA A 20 1.35 8.43 17.81
C ALA A 20 1.43 9.04 19.21
N THR A 21 0.78 8.42 20.20
CA THR A 21 0.80 8.86 21.58
C THR A 21 2.20 8.85 22.17
N TRP A 22 2.99 7.80 21.91
CA TRP A 22 4.38 7.71 22.38
C TRP A 22 5.23 8.84 21.79
N ILE A 23 5.13 9.09 20.48
CA ILE A 23 5.89 10.19 19.85
C ILE A 23 5.46 11.53 20.43
N GLU A 24 4.17 11.83 20.46
CA GLU A 24 3.65 13.13 20.90
C GLU A 24 3.84 13.40 22.40
N LYS A 25 3.79 12.36 23.26
CA LYS A 25 3.86 12.52 24.72
C LYS A 25 5.22 12.20 25.34
N VAL A 26 6.09 11.49 24.63
CA VAL A 26 7.42 11.11 25.15
C VAL A 26 8.51 11.73 24.30
N VAL A 27 8.52 11.50 22.99
CA VAL A 27 9.62 11.92 22.12
C VAL A 27 9.64 13.44 21.90
N ILE A 28 8.48 14.05 21.65
CA ILE A 28 8.42 15.50 21.43
C ILE A 28 8.76 16.30 22.71
N PRO A 29 8.25 15.95 23.91
CA PRO A 29 8.55 16.72 25.11
C PRO A 29 10.00 16.61 25.63
N ILE A 30 10.76 15.56 25.27
CA ILE A 30 12.19 15.47 25.62
C ILE A 30 13.09 16.34 24.74
N LEU A 31 12.59 16.88 23.63
CA LEU A 31 13.36 17.83 22.82
C LEU A 31 13.56 19.12 23.61
N SER A 32 14.80 19.60 23.66
CA SER A 32 15.07 20.92 24.18
C SER A 32 14.39 22.00 23.29
N PRO A 33 14.19 23.23 23.79
CA PRO A 33 13.59 24.30 22.98
C PRO A 33 14.30 24.59 21.65
N THR A 34 15.59 24.24 21.54
CA THR A 34 16.43 24.37 20.35
C THR A 34 16.75 23.01 19.70
N GLY A 35 16.16 21.93 20.22
CA GLY A 35 16.40 20.57 19.77
C GLY A 35 15.84 20.35 18.37
N THR A 36 16.57 19.59 17.56
CA THR A 36 16.13 19.20 16.22
C THR A 36 15.79 17.71 16.22
N LEU A 37 14.58 17.37 15.79
CA LEU A 37 14.19 15.99 15.55
C LEU A 37 14.50 15.62 14.10
N ILE A 38 15.38 14.64 13.91
CA ILE A 38 15.60 13.99 12.62
C ILE A 38 15.05 12.56 12.75
N ALA A 39 14.14 12.20 11.84
CA ALA A 39 13.55 10.87 11.80
C ALA A 39 13.63 10.27 10.39
N SER A 40 14.03 9.02 10.33
CA SER A 40 13.94 8.14 9.16
C SER A 40 12.96 7.02 9.45
N GLY A 41 12.26 6.58 8.42
CA GLY A 41 11.63 5.28 8.47
C GLY A 41 10.75 4.96 7.28
N THR A 42 10.17 3.78 7.35
CA THR A 42 9.40 3.18 6.25
C THR A 42 7.89 3.39 6.41
N ARG A 43 7.19 3.62 5.29
CA ARG A 43 5.71 3.71 5.26
C ARG A 43 5.08 2.32 5.20
N TRP A 44 4.36 1.94 6.24
CA TRP A 44 3.72 0.62 6.34
C TRP A 44 2.20 0.63 6.15
N HIS A 45 1.56 1.78 6.31
CA HIS A 45 0.10 1.93 6.21
C HIS A 45 -0.26 3.37 5.83
N TYR A 46 -1.35 3.58 5.07
CA TYR A 46 -1.73 4.92 4.62
C TYR A 46 -1.97 5.89 5.79
N ALA A 47 -2.62 5.39 6.85
CA ALA A 47 -2.86 6.11 8.11
C ALA A 47 -1.79 5.90 9.19
N ASP A 48 -0.56 5.52 8.82
CA ASP A 48 0.55 5.49 9.78
C ASP A 48 0.88 6.88 10.37
N TYR A 49 1.77 6.92 11.36
CA TYR A 49 2.11 8.18 12.02
C TYR A 49 2.68 9.20 11.03
N TRP A 50 3.55 8.78 10.11
CA TRP A 50 4.15 9.67 9.11
C TRP A 50 3.10 10.29 8.18
N GLY A 51 2.15 9.50 7.69
CA GLY A 51 1.03 9.97 6.87
C GLY A 51 0.21 11.03 7.60
N ASN A 52 -0.14 10.76 8.85
CA ASN A 52 -0.90 11.70 9.67
C ASN A 52 -0.10 12.97 9.99
N LEU A 53 1.20 12.85 10.27
CA LEU A 53 2.08 13.98 10.53
C LEU A 53 2.17 14.90 9.31
N MET A 54 2.44 14.35 8.12
CA MET A 54 2.47 15.09 6.86
C MET A 54 1.15 15.81 6.60
N ALA A 55 0.01 15.14 6.77
CA ALA A 55 -1.30 15.73 6.57
C ALA A 55 -1.61 16.87 7.57
N LYS A 56 -1.20 16.71 8.84
CA LYS A 56 -1.33 17.76 9.87
C LYS A 56 -0.40 18.94 9.57
N ASP A 57 0.82 18.67 9.10
CA ASP A 57 1.84 19.68 8.83
C ASP A 57 1.47 20.59 7.67
N ILE A 58 1.00 20.00 6.56
CA ILE A 58 0.49 20.75 5.40
C ILE A 58 -0.63 21.73 5.84
N LYS A 59 -1.53 21.27 6.72
CA LYS A 59 -2.61 22.13 7.26
C LYS A 59 -2.12 23.24 8.18
N LYS A 60 -0.95 23.07 8.82
CA LYS A 60 -0.36 24.03 9.77
C LYS A 60 0.68 24.96 9.14
N GLY A 61 0.89 24.88 7.82
CA GLY A 61 1.80 25.76 7.10
C GLY A 61 3.20 25.19 6.86
N GLY A 62 3.42 23.89 7.06
CA GLY A 62 4.65 23.19 6.65
C GLY A 62 5.85 23.45 7.57
N MET A 63 5.78 23.00 8.83
CA MET A 63 6.90 23.07 9.77
C MET A 63 7.98 22.01 9.52
N TYR A 64 7.66 20.87 8.89
CA TYR A 64 8.60 19.78 8.68
C TYR A 64 9.14 19.76 7.25
N VAL A 65 10.46 19.53 7.12
CA VAL A 65 11.06 19.17 5.83
C VAL A 65 10.93 17.67 5.66
N VAL A 66 10.07 17.24 4.75
CA VAL A 66 9.82 15.82 4.47
C VAL A 66 10.44 15.43 3.14
N LYS A 67 11.18 14.32 3.12
CA LYS A 67 11.73 13.70 1.91
C LYS A 67 11.29 12.25 1.83
N ILE A 68 10.67 11.89 0.72
CA ILE A 68 10.24 10.51 0.43
C ILE A 68 11.19 9.97 -0.63
N TYR A 69 11.85 8.86 -0.31
CA TYR A 69 12.74 8.17 -1.25
C TYR A 69 12.07 6.90 -1.74
N ARG A 70 12.03 6.74 -3.07
CA ARG A 70 11.50 5.57 -3.77
C ARG A 70 12.65 4.86 -4.45
N CYS A 71 12.70 3.53 -4.38
CA CYS A 71 13.77 2.76 -5.04
C CYS A 71 13.75 2.93 -6.57
N PHE A 72 12.58 3.23 -7.13
CA PHE A 72 12.38 3.72 -8.49
C PHE A 72 11.79 5.13 -8.46
N PRO A 73 12.58 6.17 -8.74
CA PRO A 73 12.08 7.53 -8.97
C PRO A 73 11.25 7.60 -10.27
N ASP A 74 10.77 8.79 -10.61
CA ASP A 74 9.89 9.01 -11.77
C ASP A 74 10.51 8.56 -13.12
N ASP A 75 11.84 8.58 -13.21
CA ASP A 75 12.61 8.11 -14.37
C ASP A 75 12.77 6.57 -14.42
N LYS A 76 12.22 5.85 -13.45
CA LYS A 76 12.28 4.39 -13.26
C LYS A 76 13.71 3.83 -13.16
N SER A 77 14.70 4.68 -12.88
CA SER A 77 16.07 4.26 -12.58
C SER A 77 16.14 3.69 -11.16
N ALA A 78 17.13 2.84 -10.86
CA ALA A 78 17.35 2.43 -9.48
C ALA A 78 17.95 3.63 -8.72
N LEU A 79 17.38 4.00 -7.58
CA LEU A 79 17.87 5.12 -6.75
C LEU A 79 19.32 4.90 -6.27
N TRP A 80 19.70 3.64 -6.02
CA TRP A 80 21.04 3.27 -5.58
C TRP A 80 21.54 2.04 -6.37
N PRO A 81 21.94 2.21 -7.64
CA PRO A 81 22.28 1.10 -8.53
C PRO A 81 23.44 0.22 -8.03
N GLU A 82 24.41 0.80 -7.33
CA GLU A 82 25.60 0.08 -6.83
C GLU A 82 25.26 -0.95 -5.76
N MET A 83 24.26 -0.66 -4.91
CA MET A 83 23.81 -1.57 -3.86
C MET A 83 22.57 -2.38 -4.28
N TRP A 84 21.64 -1.73 -4.96
CA TRP A 84 20.34 -2.27 -5.37
C TRP A 84 20.10 -2.03 -6.86
N PRO A 85 20.75 -2.80 -7.74
CA PRO A 85 20.52 -2.69 -9.18
C PRO A 85 19.08 -3.09 -9.53
N LYS A 86 18.56 -2.56 -10.65
CA LYS A 86 17.16 -2.76 -11.07
C LYS A 86 16.72 -4.22 -11.03
N HIS A 87 17.53 -5.16 -11.54
CA HIS A 87 17.17 -6.58 -11.56
C HIS A 87 16.94 -7.17 -10.16
N ARG A 88 17.78 -6.82 -9.17
CA ARG A 88 17.62 -7.26 -7.76
C ARG A 88 16.34 -6.70 -7.15
N LEU A 89 15.99 -5.44 -7.45
CA LEU A 89 14.75 -4.83 -6.99
C LEU A 89 13.53 -5.52 -7.59
N LEU A 90 13.59 -5.93 -8.87
CA LEU A 90 12.51 -6.68 -9.52
C LEU A 90 12.37 -8.11 -8.98
N GLU A 91 13.48 -8.82 -8.76
CA GLU A 91 13.49 -10.11 -8.05
C GLU A 91 12.83 -9.97 -6.68
N ARG A 92 13.22 -8.92 -5.93
CA ARG A 92 12.65 -8.65 -4.63
C ARG A 92 11.16 -8.34 -4.68
N LYS A 93 10.69 -7.58 -5.67
CA LYS A 93 9.25 -7.32 -5.92
C LYS A 93 8.50 -8.62 -6.15
N ALA A 94 9.07 -9.55 -6.92
CA ALA A 94 8.48 -10.87 -7.17
C ALA A 94 8.42 -11.74 -5.90
N GLU A 95 9.44 -11.69 -5.04
CA GLU A 95 9.50 -12.46 -3.79
C GLU A 95 8.46 -12.02 -2.75
N ILE A 96 8.33 -10.71 -2.51
CA ILE A 96 7.51 -10.18 -1.41
C ILE A 96 6.13 -9.68 -1.84
N GLY A 97 5.89 -9.63 -3.15
CA GLY A 97 4.67 -9.12 -3.76
C GLY A 97 4.60 -7.60 -3.84
N SER A 98 3.83 -7.10 -4.82
CA SER A 98 3.77 -5.67 -5.15
C SER A 98 3.30 -4.77 -4.00
N LEU A 99 2.33 -5.20 -3.19
CA LEU A 99 1.83 -4.39 -2.07
C LEU A 99 2.91 -4.12 -1.02
N LYS A 100 3.61 -5.17 -0.60
CA LYS A 100 4.67 -5.07 0.40
C LYS A 100 5.90 -4.36 -0.17
N PHE A 101 6.21 -4.59 -1.45
CA PHE A 101 7.26 -3.86 -2.16
C PHE A 101 6.97 -2.36 -2.24
N ASN A 102 5.74 -1.96 -2.58
CA ASN A 102 5.36 -0.55 -2.66
C ASN A 102 5.49 0.15 -1.30
N CYS A 103 5.10 -0.51 -0.21
CA CYS A 103 5.30 0.03 1.14
C CYS A 103 6.80 0.18 1.48
N LEU A 104 7.56 -0.92 1.36
CA LEU A 104 8.93 -1.00 1.87
C LEU A 104 9.96 -0.26 1.02
N TYR A 105 9.84 -0.33 -0.31
CA TYR A 105 10.84 0.16 -1.24
C TYR A 105 10.40 1.43 -1.96
N MET A 106 9.08 1.63 -2.15
CA MET A 106 8.54 2.83 -2.79
C MET A 106 7.97 3.85 -1.80
N ASN A 107 7.91 3.52 -0.49
CA ASN A 107 7.27 4.35 0.54
C ASN A 107 5.83 4.78 0.18
N ASP A 108 5.11 3.89 -0.51
CA ASP A 108 3.79 4.15 -1.06
C ASP A 108 2.77 3.11 -0.54
N PRO A 109 2.10 3.40 0.60
CA PRO A 109 1.09 2.51 1.18
C PRO A 109 -0.31 2.72 0.59
N THR A 110 -0.46 3.51 -0.48
CA THR A 110 -1.79 3.79 -1.09
C THR A 110 -2.46 2.54 -1.63
N GLY A 111 -1.70 1.54 -2.08
CA GLY A 111 -2.25 0.23 -2.48
C GLY A 111 -2.93 -0.54 -1.34
N LEU A 112 -2.70 -0.15 -0.07
CA LEU A 112 -3.43 -0.69 1.09
C LEU A 112 -4.72 0.10 1.37
N GLU A 113 -4.79 1.36 0.90
CA GLU A 113 -6.01 2.16 0.92
C GLU A 113 -6.96 1.58 -0.13
N GLY A 114 -8.13 1.10 0.30
CA GLY A 114 -9.05 0.43 -0.62
C GLY A 114 -9.00 -1.10 -0.61
N LEU A 115 -8.26 -1.74 0.32
CA LEU A 115 -8.55 -3.11 0.77
C LEU A 115 -9.90 -3.15 1.53
N ILE A 116 -10.95 -2.73 0.84
CA ILE A 116 -12.35 -2.75 1.25
C ILE A 116 -12.80 -4.21 1.35
N PHE A 117 -12.28 -5.07 0.48
CA PHE A 117 -12.65 -6.49 0.43
C PHE A 117 -12.06 -7.26 1.60
N LYS A 118 -12.93 -7.69 2.51
CA LYS A 118 -12.58 -8.67 3.53
C LYS A 118 -12.57 -10.04 2.87
N GLU A 119 -11.61 -10.89 3.20
CA GLU A 119 -11.54 -12.27 2.69
C GLU A 119 -12.88 -13.02 2.87
N LYS A 120 -13.56 -12.82 4.00
CA LYS A 120 -14.90 -13.38 4.27
C LYS A 120 -16.01 -12.91 3.32
N TRP A 121 -15.80 -11.85 2.55
CA TRP A 121 -16.72 -11.37 1.51
C TRP A 121 -16.50 -12.08 0.17
N LEU A 122 -15.35 -12.75 0.01
CA LEU A 122 -15.03 -13.53 -1.17
C LEU A 122 -15.59 -14.95 -0.98
N GLN A 123 -16.54 -15.32 -1.83
CA GLN A 123 -17.01 -16.69 -1.93
C GLN A 123 -16.46 -17.31 -3.22
N TYR A 124 -15.79 -18.45 -3.07
CA TYR A 124 -15.44 -19.30 -4.20
C TYR A 124 -16.70 -20.06 -4.63
N TYR A 125 -17.00 -20.02 -5.92
CA TYR A 125 -18.09 -20.81 -6.50
C TYR A 125 -17.52 -22.11 -7.09
N ASP A 126 -18.33 -23.16 -7.09
CA ASP A 126 -18.04 -24.37 -7.86
C ASP A 126 -18.50 -24.13 -9.32
N PRO A 127 -17.65 -24.33 -10.34
CA PRO A 127 -18.04 -24.22 -11.75
C PRO A 127 -19.31 -25.01 -12.10
N ASN A 128 -19.56 -26.14 -11.41
CA ASN A 128 -20.77 -26.95 -11.58
C ASN A 128 -22.04 -26.30 -11.03
N GLN A 129 -21.92 -25.23 -10.23
CA GLN A 129 -23.04 -24.40 -9.74
C GLN A 129 -23.46 -23.34 -10.78
N LEU A 130 -22.64 -23.08 -11.80
CA LEU A 130 -22.94 -22.12 -12.86
C LEU A 130 -23.80 -22.71 -13.99
N ARG A 131 -24.72 -23.62 -13.67
CA ARG A 131 -25.64 -24.27 -14.64
C ARG A 131 -26.59 -23.31 -15.36
N PHE A 132 -26.57 -22.04 -15.01
CA PHE A 132 -27.45 -20.99 -15.56
C PHE A 132 -26.70 -19.83 -16.22
N PHE A 133 -25.45 -20.03 -16.66
CA PHE A 133 -24.67 -19.00 -17.36
C PHE A 133 -25.45 -18.30 -18.48
N SER A 134 -26.26 -19.05 -19.23
CA SER A 134 -27.10 -18.54 -20.32
C SER A 134 -28.19 -17.55 -19.88
N LYS A 135 -28.44 -17.40 -18.57
CA LYS A 135 -29.40 -16.47 -17.97
C LYS A 135 -28.74 -15.40 -17.10
N MET A 136 -27.41 -15.29 -17.11
CA MET A 136 -26.67 -14.30 -16.32
C MET A 136 -26.31 -13.09 -17.19
N LEU A 137 -26.35 -11.91 -16.57
CA LEU A 137 -25.72 -10.71 -17.13
C LEU A 137 -24.23 -10.77 -16.80
N VAL A 138 -23.39 -10.71 -17.82
CA VAL A 138 -21.93 -10.73 -17.66
C VAL A 138 -21.37 -9.35 -17.93
N PHE A 139 -20.60 -8.83 -16.99
CA PHE A 139 -19.83 -7.60 -17.11
C PHE A 139 -18.35 -7.95 -17.04
N GLN A 140 -17.52 -7.26 -17.82
CA GLN A 140 -16.08 -7.43 -17.76
C GLN A 140 -15.43 -6.07 -17.53
N GLY A 141 -14.59 -6.01 -16.49
CA GLY A 141 -13.69 -4.90 -16.24
C GLY A 141 -12.29 -5.30 -16.68
N VAL A 142 -11.63 -4.44 -17.43
CA VAL A 142 -10.23 -4.60 -17.81
C VAL A 142 -9.47 -3.39 -17.31
N ASP A 143 -8.45 -3.63 -16.49
CA ASP A 143 -7.46 -2.64 -16.08
C ASP A 143 -6.13 -3.00 -16.76
N PRO A 144 -5.88 -2.46 -17.97
CA PRO A 144 -4.73 -2.83 -18.76
C PRO A 144 -3.47 -2.13 -18.26
N ALA A 145 -2.45 -2.91 -17.95
CA ALA A 145 -1.10 -2.40 -17.79
C ALA A 145 -0.40 -2.47 -19.17
N ILE A 146 -0.35 -1.34 -19.87
CA ILE A 146 0.34 -1.23 -21.16
C ILE A 146 1.81 -0.89 -20.90
N SER A 147 2.65 -1.93 -20.80
CA SER A 147 4.11 -1.77 -20.74
C SER A 147 4.80 -3.09 -21.09
N GLU A 148 5.85 -3.03 -21.92
CA GLU A 148 6.72 -4.16 -22.25
C GLU A 148 7.83 -4.39 -21.20
N ASP A 149 7.95 -3.50 -20.20
CA ASP A 149 8.91 -3.65 -19.09
C ASP A 149 8.51 -4.84 -18.20
N PRO A 150 9.39 -5.85 -17.98
CA PRO A 150 9.15 -6.98 -17.08
C PRO A 150 8.84 -6.57 -15.63
N GLY A 151 9.18 -5.34 -15.22
CA GLY A 151 8.86 -4.79 -13.90
C GLY A 151 7.53 -4.04 -13.81
N ALA A 152 6.81 -3.91 -14.93
CA ALA A 152 5.53 -3.23 -14.99
C ALA A 152 4.45 -3.95 -14.17
N ASP A 153 3.40 -3.21 -13.83
CA ASP A 153 2.27 -3.79 -13.11
C ASP A 153 1.48 -4.75 -14.02
N TYR A 154 0.69 -5.63 -13.41
CA TYR A 154 -0.06 -6.64 -14.14
C TYR A 154 -1.32 -6.04 -14.77
N THR A 155 -1.69 -6.52 -15.96
CA THR A 155 -3.05 -6.29 -16.47
C THR A 155 -4.02 -7.13 -15.65
N ALA A 156 -5.05 -6.50 -15.10
CA ALA A 156 -6.12 -7.20 -14.39
C ALA A 156 -7.37 -7.28 -15.29
N ILE A 157 -7.97 -8.47 -15.33
CA ILE A 157 -9.27 -8.69 -15.97
C ILE A 157 -10.18 -9.27 -14.90
N VAL A 158 -11.38 -8.71 -14.77
CA VAL A 158 -12.39 -9.14 -13.80
C VAL A 158 -13.69 -9.41 -14.54
N THR A 159 -14.26 -10.61 -14.35
CA THR A 159 -15.54 -10.97 -14.95
C THR A 159 -16.62 -11.11 -13.87
N LEU A 160 -17.64 -10.26 -13.92
CA LEU A 160 -18.76 -10.27 -12.98
C LEU A 160 -19.98 -10.91 -13.64
N ALA A 161 -20.51 -11.96 -13.03
CA ALA A 161 -21.76 -12.58 -13.47
C ALA A 161 -22.88 -12.31 -12.46
N TYR A 162 -23.96 -11.68 -12.93
CA TYR A 162 -25.12 -11.33 -12.14
C TYR A 162 -26.35 -12.13 -12.56
N ASN A 163 -26.99 -12.80 -11.59
CA ASN A 163 -28.27 -13.48 -11.79
C ASN A 163 -29.40 -12.68 -11.11
N TYR A 164 -30.53 -12.50 -11.82
CA TYR A 164 -31.73 -11.79 -11.36
C TYR A 164 -32.28 -12.28 -10.00
N TYR A 165 -31.94 -13.50 -9.58
CA TYR A 165 -32.26 -14.07 -8.26
C TYR A 165 -31.34 -13.61 -7.10
N ARG A 166 -30.57 -12.52 -7.26
CA ARG A 166 -29.72 -11.87 -6.22
C ARG A 166 -28.46 -12.62 -5.76
N ASN A 167 -27.99 -13.62 -6.48
CA ASN A 167 -26.66 -14.19 -6.22
C ASN A 167 -25.63 -13.55 -7.15
N CYS A 168 -24.73 -12.74 -6.61
CA CYS A 168 -23.55 -12.23 -7.31
C CYS A 168 -22.46 -13.30 -7.26
N PHE A 169 -21.95 -13.72 -8.43
CA PHE A 169 -20.82 -14.63 -8.53
C PHE A 169 -19.66 -13.90 -9.21
N ASN A 170 -18.52 -13.80 -8.52
CA ASN A 170 -17.28 -13.24 -9.09
C ASN A 170 -16.58 -14.35 -9.88
N CYS A 171 -16.41 -14.19 -11.19
CA CYS A 171 -15.60 -15.08 -12.02
C CYS A 171 -14.24 -14.40 -12.27
N TRP A 172 -13.16 -15.10 -11.94
CA TRP A 172 -11.80 -14.62 -12.21
C TRP A 172 -11.43 -14.93 -13.66
#